data_AF-A0A1Y0V098-F1
#
_entry.id   AF-A0A1Y0V098-F1
#
_cell.length_a   1.000
_cell.length_b   1.000
_cell.length_c   1.000
_cell.angle_alpha   90.00
_cell.angle_beta   90.00
_cell.angle_gamma   90.00
#
_symmetry.space_group_name_H-M   'P 1'
#
loop_
_entity.id
_entity.type
_entity.pdbx_description
1 polymer ?
#
loop_
_entity_poly.entity_id
_entity_poly.type
_entity_poly.pdbx_seq_one_letter_code
_entity_poly.pdbx_strand_id
1 'polypeptide(L)'
;MSKLLSFTDYDIRQMFDRLADLGASCLGEDADMFGDTLAEAIEDGPRTHDLPFKLQTIDELRILLACTDAEIDRVTGALIRIDPTADIEEPPNWGSFPTLRAFWSAVLHTFEKDPEVQAGREIDPIM
;
A
#
# COMPACT_ATOMS: atom_id res chain seq x y z
N MET A 1 -19.46 -4.36 11.76
CA MET A 1 -19.41 -3.03 12.43
C MET A 1 -18.24 -2.30 11.85
N SER A 2 -18.51 -1.19 11.14
CA SER A 2 -17.51 -0.36 10.47
C SER A 2 -16.64 0.43 11.44
N LYS A 3 -15.84 -0.26 12.25
CA LYS A 3 -15.04 0.38 13.31
C LYS A 3 -14.06 1.39 12.72
N LEU A 4 -13.49 1.07 11.56
CA LEU A 4 -12.57 1.95 10.82
C LEU A 4 -13.23 3.23 10.31
N LEU A 5 -14.53 3.21 9.99
CA LEU A 5 -15.25 4.42 9.56
C LEU A 5 -15.41 5.45 10.69
N SER A 6 -15.34 5.01 11.95
CA SER A 6 -15.44 5.89 13.12
C SER A 6 -14.08 6.40 13.63
N PHE A 7 -12.98 5.93 13.05
CA PHE A 7 -11.63 6.25 13.49
C PHE A 7 -11.13 7.56 12.88
N THR A 8 -10.33 8.28 13.66
CA THR A 8 -9.65 9.49 13.17
C THR A 8 -8.53 9.08 12.20
N ASP A 9 -8.06 10.01 11.37
CA ASP A 9 -6.91 9.75 10.50
C ASP A 9 -5.68 9.34 11.32
N TYR A 10 -5.54 9.89 12.53
CA TYR A 10 -4.47 9.54 13.45
C TYR A 10 -4.57 8.09 13.91
N ASP A 11 -5.76 7.64 14.32
CA ASP A 11 -5.98 6.25 14.73
C ASP A 11 -5.71 5.27 13.58
N ILE A 12 -6.15 5.63 12.37
CA ILE A 12 -5.92 4.82 11.16
C ILE A 12 -4.42 4.71 10.87
N ARG A 13 -3.68 5.83 10.92
CA ARG A 13 -2.23 5.83 10.71
C ARG A 13 -1.48 5.01 11.77
N GLN A 14 -1.93 5.03 13.02
CA GLN A 14 -1.33 4.17 14.05
C GLN A 14 -1.60 2.67 13.82
N MET A 15 -2.75 2.32 13.24
CA MET A 15 -3.08 0.93 12.93
C MET A 15 -2.37 0.39 11.71
N PHE A 16 -2.10 1.26 10.74
CA PHE A 16 -1.46 0.95 9.46
C PHE A 16 -0.19 1.79 9.33
N ASP A 17 0.71 1.65 10.30
CA ASP A 17 1.89 2.50 10.45
C ASP A 17 2.85 2.32 9.26
N ARG A 18 3.03 1.07 8.80
CA ARG A 18 3.86 0.81 7.62
C ARG A 18 3.23 1.32 6.33
N LEU A 19 1.91 1.21 6.19
CA LEU A 19 1.21 1.79 5.03
C LEU A 19 1.20 3.33 5.07
N ALA A 20 1.16 3.93 6.26
CA ALA A 20 1.30 5.37 6.43
C ALA A 20 2.70 5.83 6.02
N ASP A 21 3.75 5.07 6.36
CA ASP A 21 5.12 5.32 5.91
C ASP A 21 5.24 5.26 4.38
N LEU A 22 4.61 4.26 3.72
CA LEU A 22 4.57 4.19 2.25
C LEU A 22 3.83 5.39 1.64
N GLY A 23 2.72 5.80 2.24
CA GLY A 23 1.96 6.98 1.82
C GLY A 23 2.64 8.31 2.09
N ALA A 24 3.66 8.35 2.96
CA ALA A 24 4.52 9.50 3.17
C ALA A 24 5.78 9.48 2.29
N SER A 25 5.99 8.41 1.50
CA SER A 25 7.12 8.24 0.59
C SER A 25 6.62 7.83 -0.80
N CYS A 26 6.92 6.62 -1.27
CA CYS A 26 6.74 6.20 -2.65
C CYS A 26 5.28 6.24 -3.16
N LEU A 27 4.28 6.06 -2.28
CA LEU A 27 2.86 6.12 -2.66
C LEU A 27 2.23 7.51 -2.41
N GLY A 28 3.04 8.52 -2.06
CA GLY A 28 2.60 9.85 -1.67
C GLY A 28 3.31 10.98 -2.42
N GLU A 29 3.97 11.86 -1.66
CA GLU A 29 4.65 13.08 -2.16
C GLU A 29 5.80 12.79 -3.15
N ASP A 30 6.24 11.54 -3.30
CA ASP A 30 7.26 11.18 -4.31
C ASP A 30 6.64 10.67 -5.63
N ALA A 31 5.38 10.25 -5.63
CA ALA A 31 4.72 9.68 -6.82
C ALA A 31 4.45 10.75 -7.90
N ASP A 32 4.31 12.03 -7.51
CA ASP A 32 4.20 13.16 -8.43
C ASP A 32 5.58 13.77 -8.81
N MET A 33 6.65 13.42 -8.09
CA MET A 33 7.94 14.11 -8.15
C MET A 33 8.94 13.46 -9.12
N PHE A 34 8.80 12.16 -9.42
CA PHE A 34 9.79 11.43 -10.23
C PHE A 34 9.32 10.97 -11.61
N GLY A 35 8.06 11.23 -11.99
CA GLY A 35 7.54 10.80 -13.30
C GLY A 35 7.39 9.28 -13.42
N ASP A 36 7.52 8.56 -12.31
CA ASP A 36 7.29 7.13 -12.19
C ASP A 36 5.78 6.86 -12.18
N THR A 37 5.37 5.84 -12.92
CA THR A 37 3.99 5.35 -12.88
C THR A 37 3.65 4.79 -11.51
N LEU A 38 2.35 4.71 -11.15
CA LEU A 38 1.92 4.06 -9.92
C LEU A 38 2.44 2.62 -9.81
N ALA A 39 2.62 1.93 -10.95
CA ALA A 39 3.22 0.59 -10.96
C ALA A 39 4.70 0.62 -10.54
N GLU A 40 5.49 1.56 -11.04
CA GLU A 40 6.90 1.74 -10.66
C GLU A 40 7.04 2.14 -9.19
N ALA A 41 6.20 3.06 -8.70
CA ALA A 41 6.15 3.43 -7.29
C ALA A 41 5.85 2.23 -6.36
N ILE A 42 4.97 1.33 -6.78
CA ILE A 42 4.66 0.10 -6.06
C ILE A 42 5.86 -0.86 -6.05
N GLU A 43 6.58 -0.99 -7.17
CA GLU A 43 7.78 -1.84 -7.27
C GLU A 43 8.94 -1.36 -6.40
N ASP A 44 9.07 -0.04 -6.22
CA ASP A 44 10.14 0.53 -5.40
C ASP A 44 9.89 0.40 -3.90
N GLY A 45 8.63 0.30 -3.47
CA GLY A 45 8.24 0.10 -2.07
C GLY A 45 9.08 -0.96 -1.34
N PRO A 46 9.08 -2.24 -1.75
CA PRO A 46 9.88 -3.26 -1.06
C PRO A 46 11.40 -3.09 -1.26
N ARG A 47 11.88 -2.41 -2.31
CA ARG A 47 13.34 -2.29 -2.58
C ARG A 47 14.07 -1.40 -1.57
N THR A 48 13.36 -0.47 -0.95
CA THR A 48 13.93 0.55 -0.06
C THR A 48 13.82 0.20 1.42
N HIS A 49 13.17 -0.92 1.75
CA HIS A 49 12.87 -1.32 3.13
C HIS A 49 13.48 -2.68 3.49
N ASP A 50 13.60 -2.94 4.80
CA ASP A 50 14.14 -4.19 5.34
C ASP A 50 13.07 -5.27 5.51
N LEU A 51 13.47 -6.53 5.74
CA LEU A 51 12.55 -7.64 5.92
C LEU A 51 11.49 -7.43 7.01
N PRO A 52 11.82 -6.94 8.23
CA PRO A 52 10.81 -6.66 9.25
C PRO A 52 9.72 -5.68 8.78
N PHE A 53 10.11 -4.61 8.09
CA PHE A 53 9.16 -3.66 7.51
C PHE A 53 8.26 -4.37 6.48
N LYS A 54 8.86 -5.13 5.54
CA LYS A 54 8.10 -5.84 4.50
C LYS A 54 7.06 -6.80 5.07
N LEU A 55 7.43 -7.58 6.08
CA LEU A 55 6.52 -8.55 6.71
C LEU A 55 5.35 -7.85 7.42
N GLN A 56 5.62 -6.77 8.15
CA GLN A 56 4.56 -5.97 8.79
C GLN A 56 3.64 -5.32 7.75
N THR A 57 4.19 -4.77 6.66
CA THR A 57 3.41 -4.24 5.55
C THR A 57 2.48 -5.29 4.95
N ILE A 58 2.95 -6.52 4.75
CA ILE A 58 2.13 -7.63 4.24
C ILE A 58 0.95 -7.92 5.18
N ASP A 59 1.18 -7.95 6.49
CA ASP A 59 0.13 -8.21 7.48
C ASP A 59 -0.90 -7.06 7.52
N GLU A 60 -0.44 -5.81 7.49
CA GLU A 60 -1.30 -4.63 7.39
C GLU A 60 -2.16 -4.65 6.12
N LEU A 61 -1.57 -4.98 4.96
CA LEU A 61 -2.29 -5.10 3.69
C LEU A 61 -3.33 -6.21 3.71
N ARG A 62 -3.03 -7.35 4.33
CA ARG A 62 -4.01 -8.43 4.50
C ARG A 62 -5.18 -8.01 5.38
N ILE A 63 -4.93 -7.27 6.45
CA ILE A 63 -5.98 -6.70 7.31
C ILE A 63 -6.84 -5.71 6.51
N LEU A 64 -6.20 -4.80 5.77
CA LEU A 64 -6.90 -3.81 4.94
C LEU A 64 -7.76 -4.49 3.87
N LEU A 65 -7.23 -5.49 3.16
CA LEU A 65 -7.94 -6.21 2.10
C LEU A 65 -9.04 -7.13 2.64
N ALA A 66 -9.06 -7.46 3.93
CA ALA A 66 -10.19 -8.15 4.56
C ALA A 66 -11.36 -7.19 4.87
N CYS A 67 -11.16 -5.87 4.82
CA CYS A 67 -12.18 -4.87 5.10
C CYS A 67 -13.14 -4.66 3.92
N THR A 68 -14.25 -3.97 4.17
CA THR A 68 -15.21 -3.57 3.12
C THR A 68 -14.64 -2.46 2.24
N ASP A 69 -15.15 -2.31 1.02
CA ASP A 69 -14.65 -1.27 0.09
C ASP A 69 -14.82 0.15 0.65
N ALA A 70 -15.89 0.40 1.42
CA ALA A 70 -16.08 1.69 2.10
C ALA A 70 -15.03 1.95 3.19
N GLU A 71 -14.60 0.91 3.90
CA GLU A 71 -13.51 1.03 4.88
C GLU A 71 -12.16 1.21 4.19
N ILE A 72 -11.93 0.51 3.08
CA ILE A 72 -10.73 0.68 2.26
C ILE A 72 -10.66 2.11 1.74
N ASP A 73 -11.75 2.68 1.23
CA ASP A 73 -11.83 4.08 0.80
C ASP A 73 -11.43 5.04 1.92
N ARG A 74 -12.07 4.89 3.09
CA ARG A 74 -11.77 5.71 4.27
C ARG A 74 -10.31 5.63 4.72
N VAL A 75 -9.76 4.41 4.77
CA VAL A 75 -8.39 4.15 5.19
C VAL A 75 -7.41 4.69 4.15
N THR A 76 -7.67 4.46 2.87
CA THR A 76 -6.84 4.96 1.76
C THR A 76 -6.69 6.48 1.86
N GLY A 77 -7.79 7.23 2.00
CA GLY A 77 -7.72 8.69 2.12
C GLY A 77 -7.00 9.20 3.36
N ALA A 78 -6.86 8.38 4.41
CA ALA A 78 -6.07 8.72 5.60
C ALA A 78 -4.56 8.44 5.42
N LEU A 79 -4.22 7.41 4.62
CA LEU A 79 -2.86 6.91 4.42
C LEU A 79 -2.15 7.59 3.26
N ILE A 80 -2.80 7.68 2.11
CA ILE A 80 -2.26 8.26 0.88
C ILE A 80 -3.07 9.50 0.50
N ARG A 81 -2.38 10.52 -0.03
CA ARG A 81 -3.02 11.78 -0.46
C ARG A 81 -3.42 11.79 -1.93
N ILE A 82 -3.10 10.72 -2.64
CA ILE A 82 -3.40 10.52 -4.06
C ILE A 82 -4.62 9.62 -4.24
N ASP A 83 -5.35 9.81 -5.33
CA ASP A 83 -6.39 8.87 -5.76
C ASP A 83 -5.82 7.95 -6.86
N PRO A 84 -5.44 6.70 -6.54
CA PRO A 84 -4.85 5.77 -7.51
C PRO A 84 -5.88 5.22 -8.50
N THR A 85 -7.16 5.61 -8.39
CA THR A 85 -8.23 5.24 -9.33
C THR A 85 -8.60 6.37 -10.28
N ALA A 86 -8.09 7.58 -10.04
CA ALA A 86 -8.32 8.72 -10.90
C ALA A 86 -7.63 8.49 -12.25
N ASP A 87 -8.41 8.56 -13.33
CA ASP A 87 -7.88 8.60 -14.69
C ASP A 87 -7.39 10.01 -14.98
N ILE A 88 -6.07 10.20 -14.94
CA ILE A 88 -5.46 11.51 -15.19
C ILE A 88 -4.94 11.55 -16.62
N GLU A 89 -5.63 12.35 -17.43
CA GLU A 89 -5.32 12.54 -18.86
C GLU A 89 -4.09 13.44 -19.10
N GLU A 90 -3.73 14.32 -18.14
CA GLU A 90 -2.59 15.23 -18.29
C GLU A 90 -1.29 14.64 -17.69
N PRO A 91 -0.14 14.81 -18.35
CA PRO A 91 1.12 14.24 -17.87
C PRO A 91 1.56 14.81 -16.51
N PRO A 92 2.20 13.97 -15.66
CA PRO A 92 2.56 12.58 -15.95
C PRO A 92 1.33 11.64 -15.90
N ASN A 93 1.10 10.89 -16.98
CA ASN A 93 0.12 9.81 -16.98
C ASN A 93 0.74 8.63 -16.22
N TRP A 94 0.60 8.71 -14.92
CA TRP A 94 0.97 7.74 -13.91
C TRP A 94 0.14 6.44 -13.90
N GLY A 95 -0.88 6.31 -14.77
CA GLY A 95 -1.78 5.17 -14.82
C GLY A 95 -2.84 5.18 -13.73
N SER A 96 -3.75 4.20 -13.77
CA SER A 96 -4.84 4.06 -12.79
C SER A 96 -5.17 2.60 -12.51
N PHE A 97 -5.75 2.36 -11.34
CA PHE A 97 -6.32 1.08 -10.95
C PHE A 97 -7.85 1.13 -11.01
N PRO A 98 -8.52 0.03 -11.40
CA PRO A 98 -9.97 0.01 -11.53
C PRO A 98 -10.70 0.15 -10.18
N THR A 99 -10.04 -0.19 -9.07
CA THR A 99 -10.55 -0.02 -7.70
C THR A 99 -9.39 0.15 -6.71
N LEU A 100 -9.65 0.76 -5.56
CA LEU A 100 -8.70 0.82 -4.45
C LEU A 100 -8.26 -0.58 -3.96
N ARG A 101 -9.18 -1.54 -3.99
CA ARG A 101 -8.85 -2.94 -3.68
C ARG A 101 -7.85 -3.51 -4.66
N ALA A 102 -8.00 -3.23 -5.96
CA ALA A 102 -7.05 -3.68 -6.98
C ALA A 102 -5.67 -3.04 -6.78
N PHE A 103 -5.63 -1.73 -6.45
CA PHE A 103 -4.40 -1.03 -6.08
C PHE A 103 -3.70 -1.70 -4.89
N TRP A 104 -4.37 -1.82 -3.74
CA TRP A 104 -3.77 -2.44 -2.55
C TRP A 104 -3.41 -3.92 -2.73
N SER A 105 -4.14 -4.64 -3.60
CA SER A 105 -3.79 -6.02 -3.98
C SER A 105 -2.50 -6.07 -4.80
N ALA A 106 -2.25 -5.08 -5.67
CA ALA A 106 -1.01 -4.96 -6.42
C ALA A 106 0.17 -4.62 -5.48
N VAL A 107 -0.03 -3.73 -4.50
CA VAL A 107 0.96 -3.46 -3.44
C VAL A 107 1.30 -4.75 -2.70
N LEU A 108 0.28 -5.49 -2.22
CA LEU A 108 0.48 -6.75 -1.51
C LEU A 108 1.27 -7.75 -2.33
N HIS A 109 0.89 -7.96 -3.58
CA HIS A 109 1.56 -8.93 -4.46
C HIS A 109 3.03 -8.60 -4.67
N THR A 110 3.36 -7.31 -4.74
CA THR A 110 4.74 -6.84 -4.94
C THR A 110 5.59 -7.10 -3.70
N PHE A 111 5.07 -6.80 -2.51
CA PHE A 111 5.73 -7.13 -1.25
C PHE A 111 5.87 -8.64 -1.05
N GLU A 112 4.84 -9.43 -1.37
CA GLU A 112 4.91 -10.88 -1.24
C GLU A 112 5.94 -11.49 -2.17
N LYS A 113 6.14 -10.94 -3.36
CA LYS A 113 7.10 -11.43 -4.35
C LYS A 113 8.54 -10.96 -4.11
N ASP A 114 8.77 -10.07 -3.14
CA ASP A 114 10.10 -9.60 -2.84
C ASP A 114 11.05 -10.78 -2.52
N PRO A 115 12.25 -10.84 -3.11
CA PRO A 115 13.16 -11.97 -2.92
C PRO A 115 13.51 -12.24 -1.46
N GLU A 116 13.61 -11.21 -0.62
CA GLU A 116 13.94 -11.35 0.81
C GLU A 116 12.78 -11.98 1.58
N VAL A 117 11.54 -11.58 1.26
CA VAL A 117 10.32 -12.17 1.82
C VAL A 117 10.17 -13.63 1.39
N GLN A 118 10.43 -13.94 0.12
CA GLN A 118 10.37 -15.31 -0.40
C GLN A 118 11.45 -16.20 0.22
N ALA A 119 12.68 -15.71 0.33
CA ALA A 119 13.77 -16.43 0.99
C ALA A 119 13.46 -16.71 2.48
N GLY A 120 12.82 -15.77 3.19
CA GLY A 120 12.36 -15.99 4.56
C GLY A 120 11.29 -17.09 4.67
N ARG A 121 10.36 -17.17 3.71
CA ARG A 121 9.33 -18.24 3.66
C ARG A 121 9.92 -19.62 3.37
N GLU A 122 10.99 -19.70 2.58
CA GLU A 122 11.69 -20.96 2.31
C GLU A 122 12.46 -21.49 3.53
N ILE A 123 12.85 -20.62 4.47
CA ILE A 123 13.58 -20.98 5.69
C ILE A 123 12.64 -21.35 6.85
N ASP A 124 11.39 -20.86 6.86
CA ASP A 124 10.31 -21.26 7.79
C ASP A 124 9.26 -22.21 7.15
N PRO A 125 9.63 -23.39 6.60
CA PRO A 125 8.64 -24.37 6.18
C PRO A 125 8.17 -25.14 7.42
N ILE A 126 7.17 -24.62 8.12
CA ILE A 126 6.37 -25.35 9.12
C ILE A 126 7.19 -25.85 10.33
N MET A 127 7.09 -25.13 11.45
CA MET A 127 7.15 -25.76 12.79
C MET A 127 5.77 -25.74 13.42
#